data_AF-A0A373ZW52-F1
#
_entry.id   AF-A0A373ZW52-F1
#
_cell.length_a   1.000
_cell.length_b   1.000
_cell.length_c   1.000
_cell.angle_alpha   90.00
_cell.angle_beta   90.00
_cell.angle_gamma   90.00
#
_symmetry.space_group_name_H-M   'P 1'
#
loop_
_entity.id
_entity.type
_entity.pdbx_description
1 polymer ?
#
loop_
_entity_poly.entity_id
_entity_poly.type
_entity_poly.pdbx_seq_one_letter_code
_entity_poly.pdbx_strand_id
1 'polypeptide(L)'
;MADKSVITNIEARVRQLIDDHKRLSDLCAELTAQRDTLRSEKRTLEERVRELDAELARMQLTEGLAGGGRNREKARARVNRLMREVDKCIALLGQPLAAPTTQEAE
;
A
#
# COMPACT_ATOMS: atom_id res chain seq x y z
N MET A 1 29.71 61.95 -4.00
CA MET A 1 30.60 60.81 -3.67
C MET A 1 29.87 59.74 -2.86
N ALA A 2 29.11 60.11 -1.83
CA ALA A 2 28.32 59.16 -1.01
C ALA A 2 27.28 58.37 -1.82
N ASP A 3 26.51 59.01 -2.70
CA ASP A 3 25.43 58.35 -3.44
C ASP A 3 25.92 57.24 -4.37
N LYS A 4 27.07 57.46 -5.03
CA LYS A 4 27.68 56.44 -5.88
C LYS A 4 28.11 55.21 -5.06
N SER A 5 28.63 55.41 -3.85
CA SER A 5 29.00 54.30 -2.96
C SER A 5 27.79 53.50 -2.46
N VAL A 6 26.67 54.18 -2.19
CA VAL A 6 25.40 53.55 -1.79
C VAL A 6 24.84 52.72 -2.94
N ILE A 7 24.80 53.27 -4.16
CA ILE A 7 24.35 52.56 -5.36
C ILE A 7 25.20 51.30 -5.59
N THR A 8 26.53 51.43 -5.53
CA THR A 8 27.44 50.29 -5.72
C THR A 8 27.24 49.20 -4.66
N ASN A 9 26.98 49.59 -3.40
CA ASN A 9 26.70 48.64 -2.32
C ASN A 9 25.36 47.90 -2.53
N ILE A 10 24.32 48.62 -2.93
CA ILE A 10 23.02 48.03 -3.22
C ILE A 10 23.12 47.06 -4.40
N GLU A 11 23.83 47.44 -5.47
CA GLU A 11 24.09 46.55 -6.61
C GLU A 11 24.78 45.25 -6.18
N ALA A 12 25.80 45.34 -5.32
CA ALA A 12 26.49 44.16 -4.79
C ALA A 12 25.55 43.26 -3.98
N ARG A 13 24.72 43.84 -3.10
CA ARG A 13 23.75 43.09 -2.29
C ARG A 13 22.66 42.44 -3.14
N VAL A 14 22.19 43.13 -4.19
CA VAL A 14 21.21 42.57 -5.13
C VAL A 14 21.81 41.40 -5.92
N ARG A 15 23.05 41.53 -6.41
CA ARG A 15 23.74 40.42 -7.08
C ARG A 15 23.89 39.21 -6.16
N GLN A 16 24.36 39.44 -4.93
CA GLN A 16 24.48 38.37 -3.93
C GLN A 16 23.14 37.68 -3.65
N LEU A 17 22.07 38.46 -3.47
CA LEU A 17 20.72 37.91 -3.23
C LEU A 17 20.23 37.06 -4.41
N ILE A 18 20.51 37.48 -5.64
CA ILE A 18 20.17 36.70 -6.84
C ILE A 18 20.95 35.39 -6.88
N ASP A 19 22.24 35.41 -6.57
CA ASP A 19 23.09 34.22 -6.59
C ASP A 19 22.70 33.23 -5.47
N ASP A 20 22.40 33.74 -4.27
CA ASP A 20 21.89 32.95 -3.17
C ASP A 20 20.52 32.33 -3.51
N HIS A 21 19.63 33.08 -4.17
CA HIS A 21 18.34 32.57 -4.60
C HIS A 21 18.47 31.46 -5.64
N LYS A 22 19.36 31.62 -6.64
CA LYS A 22 19.64 30.57 -7.63
C LYS A 22 20.16 29.31 -6.94
N ARG A 23 21.15 29.45 -6.06
CA ARG A 23 21.71 28.33 -5.31
C ARG A 23 20.66 27.60 -4.46
N LEU A 24 19.80 28.36 -3.77
CA LEU A 24 18.71 27.79 -2.99
C LEU A 24 17.68 27.09 -3.88
N SER A 25 17.36 27.66 -5.04
CA SER A 25 16.45 27.05 -6.02
C SER A 25 17.01 25.72 -6.54
N ASP A 26 18.30 25.67 -6.87
CA ASP A 26 18.97 24.45 -7.32
C ASP A 26 18.97 23.38 -6.22
N LEU A 27 19.27 23.76 -4.98
CA LEU A 27 19.22 22.85 -3.84
C LEU A 27 17.80 22.32 -3.57
N CYS A 28 16.79 23.18 -3.68
CA CYS A 28 15.39 22.78 -3.55
C CYS A 28 14.99 21.79 -4.65
N ALA A 29 15.44 22.00 -5.88
CA ALA A 29 15.19 21.07 -6.99
C ALA A 29 15.85 19.70 -6.74
N GLU A 30 17.11 19.70 -6.31
CA GLU A 30 17.86 18.49 -5.99
C GLU A 30 17.22 17.70 -4.83
N LEU A 31 16.91 18.37 -3.72
CA LEU A 31 16.23 17.74 -2.58
C LEU A 31 14.84 17.21 -2.96
N THR A 32 14.14 17.90 -3.85
CA THR A 32 12.85 17.44 -4.37
C THR A 32 13.01 16.14 -5.16
N ALA A 33 14.01 16.07 -6.04
CA ALA A 33 14.32 14.87 -6.81
C ALA A 33 14.73 13.70 -5.90
N GLN A 34 15.62 13.93 -4.93
CA GLN A 34 16.02 12.90 -3.96
C GLN A 34 14.83 12.37 -3.15
N ARG A 35 13.96 13.27 -2.71
CA ARG A 35 12.73 12.90 -2.00
C ARG A 35 11.81 12.04 -2.87
N ASP A 36 11.70 12.35 -4.15
CA ASP A 36 10.86 11.57 -5.07
C ASP A 36 11.45 10.18 -5.37
N THR A 37 12.77 10.08 -5.53
CA THR A 37 13.48 8.79 -5.62
C THR A 37 13.28 7.94 -4.36
N LEU A 38 13.49 8.51 -3.18
CA LEU A 38 13.29 7.77 -1.93
C LEU A 38 11.83 7.35 -1.72
N ARG A 39 10.87 8.16 -2.20
CA ARG A 39 9.45 7.79 -2.17
C ARG A 39 9.12 6.64 -3.10
N SER A 40 9.72 6.57 -4.30
CA SER A 40 9.50 5.45 -5.21
C SER A 40 10.12 4.17 -4.66
N GLU A 41 11.36 4.23 -4.16
CA GLU A 41 12.04 3.10 -3.51
C GLU A 41 11.25 2.57 -2.31
N LYS A 42 10.75 3.47 -1.45
CA LYS A 42 9.89 3.08 -0.32
C LYS A 42 8.66 2.31 -0.78
N ARG A 43 7.97 2.78 -1.84
CA ARG A 43 6.78 2.09 -2.38
C ARG A 43 7.13 0.69 -2.89
N THR A 44 8.22 0.57 -3.65
CA THR A 44 8.69 -0.72 -4.16
C THR A 44 9.05 -1.69 -3.04
N LEU A 45 9.74 -1.21 -2.00
CA LEU A 45 10.08 -2.04 -0.84
C LEU A 45 8.84 -2.47 -0.06
N GLU A 46 7.87 -1.57 0.14
CA GLU A 46 6.59 -1.92 0.79
C GLU A 46 5.81 -2.97 -0.01
N GLU A 47 5.79 -2.88 -1.34
CA GLU A 47 5.18 -3.90 -2.20
C GLU A 47 5.88 -5.24 -2.06
N ARG A 48 7.22 -5.25 -2.02
CA ARG A 48 8.00 -6.47 -1.84
C ARG A 48 7.77 -7.11 -0.48
N VAL A 49 7.66 -6.31 0.58
CA VAL A 49 7.30 -6.80 1.92
C VAL A 49 5.92 -7.45 1.90
N ARG A 50 4.91 -6.80 1.29
CA ARG A 50 3.56 -7.41 1.17
C ARG A 50 3.57 -8.71 0.38
N GLU A 51 4.35 -8.80 -0.68
CA GLU A 51 4.50 -10.02 -1.48
C GLU A 51 5.12 -11.16 -0.65
N LEU A 52 6.22 -10.86 0.06
CA LEU A 52 6.90 -11.83 0.94
C LEU A 52 5.99 -12.26 2.10
N ASP A 53 5.25 -11.34 2.71
CA ASP A 53 4.29 -11.66 3.76
C ASP A 53 3.18 -12.59 3.24
N ALA A 54 2.68 -12.35 2.02
CA ALA A 54 1.72 -13.22 1.38
C ALA A 54 2.30 -14.60 1.07
N GLU A 55 3.55 -14.68 0.62
CA GLU A 55 4.25 -15.93 0.37
C GLU A 55 4.49 -16.72 1.65
N LEU A 56 4.96 -16.05 2.70
CA LEU A 56 5.15 -16.63 4.01
C LEU A 56 3.81 -17.15 4.58
N ALA A 57 2.72 -16.40 4.44
CA ALA A 57 1.38 -16.86 4.82
C ALA A 57 0.91 -18.08 4.02
N ARG A 58 1.26 -18.19 2.73
CA ARG A 58 1.00 -19.39 1.91
C ARG A 58 1.79 -20.60 2.40
N MET A 59 3.10 -20.45 2.60
CA MET A 59 3.97 -21.52 3.12
C MET A 59 3.52 -22.00 4.51
N GLN A 60 3.18 -21.06 5.38
CA GLN A 60 2.67 -21.35 6.71
C GLN A 60 1.35 -22.13 6.68
N LEU A 61 0.48 -21.83 5.71
CA LEU A 61 -0.75 -22.58 5.50
C LEU A 61 -0.45 -24.00 5.00
N THR A 62 0.41 -24.15 4.00
CA THR A 62 0.76 -25.48 3.46
C THR A 62 1.41 -26.36 4.52
N GLU A 63 2.31 -25.80 5.33
CA GLU A 63 2.94 -26.50 6.45
C GLU A 63 1.90 -26.91 7.52
N GLY A 64 0.98 -26.01 7.89
CA GLY A 64 -0.07 -26.31 8.85
C GLY A 64 -1.06 -27.37 8.35
N LEU A 65 -1.34 -27.41 7.04
CA LEU A 65 -2.15 -28.46 6.40
C LEU A 65 -1.39 -29.81 6.33
N ALA A 66 -0.08 -29.78 6.11
CA ALA A 66 0.78 -30.97 6.15
C ALA A 66 0.99 -31.54 7.57
N GLY A 67 0.40 -30.91 8.60
CA GLY A 67 0.45 -31.37 9.98
C GLY A 67 1.63 -30.83 10.80
N GLY A 68 2.37 -29.85 10.28
CA GLY A 68 3.46 -29.18 10.99
C GLY A 68 2.96 -28.44 12.23
N GLY A 69 3.56 -28.77 13.38
CA GLY A 69 2.99 -28.54 14.71
C GLY A 69 2.65 -27.09 15.08
N ARG A 70 3.37 -26.09 14.57
CA ARG A 70 3.22 -24.69 15.04
C ARG A 70 2.09 -23.91 14.36
N ASN A 71 1.66 -24.31 13.16
CA ASN A 71 0.62 -23.63 12.38
C ASN A 71 -0.62 -24.48 12.09
N ARG A 72 -0.68 -25.69 12.64
CA ARG A 72 -1.79 -26.63 12.47
C ARG A 72 -3.14 -26.04 12.89
N GLU A 73 -3.19 -25.27 13.98
CA GLU A 73 -4.43 -24.64 14.46
C GLU A 73 -4.96 -23.56 13.51
N LYS A 74 -4.09 -22.67 13.01
CA LYS A 74 -4.47 -21.65 12.01
C LYS A 74 -4.96 -22.29 10.71
N ALA A 75 -4.27 -23.33 10.25
CA ALA A 75 -4.70 -24.08 9.07
C ALA A 75 -6.06 -24.75 9.28
N ARG A 76 -6.26 -25.41 10.43
CA ARG A 76 -7.54 -26.06 10.78
C ARG A 76 -8.68 -25.07 10.88
N ALA A 77 -8.47 -23.90 11.48
CA ALA A 77 -9.49 -22.84 11.56
C ALA A 77 -9.93 -22.36 10.17
N ARG A 78 -8.97 -22.23 9.25
CA ARG A 78 -9.23 -21.80 7.86
C ARG A 78 -9.97 -22.88 7.06
N VAL A 79 -9.60 -24.15 7.21
CA VAL A 79 -10.33 -25.30 6.64
C VAL A 79 -11.76 -25.37 7.18
N ASN A 80 -11.94 -25.23 8.49
CA ASN A 80 -13.27 -25.24 9.10
C ASN A 80 -14.16 -24.11 8.57
N ARG A 81 -13.59 -22.93 8.29
CA ARG A 81 -14.33 -21.82 7.65
C ARG A 81 -14.73 -22.17 6.22
N LEU A 82 -13.81 -22.73 5.45
CA LEU A 82 -14.09 -23.18 4.08
C LEU A 82 -15.18 -24.25 4.04
N MET A 83 -15.13 -25.22 4.95
CA MET A 83 -16.17 -26.26 5.08
C MET A 83 -17.55 -25.63 5.33
N ARG A 84 -17.66 -24.61 6.19
CA ARG A 84 -18.93 -23.90 6.41
C ARG A 84 -19.44 -23.17 5.17
N GLU A 85 -18.54 -22.59 4.37
CA GLU A 85 -18.91 -21.95 3.11
C GLU A 85 -19.37 -22.99 2.09
N VAL A 86 -18.70 -24.15 2.01
CA VAL A 86 -19.12 -25.28 1.18
C VAL A 86 -20.49 -25.80 1.63
N ASP A 87 -20.70 -26.03 2.92
CA ASP A 87 -21.98 -26.47 3.48
C ASP A 87 -23.08 -25.45 3.16
N LYS A 88 -22.78 -24.14 3.23
CA LYS A 88 -23.72 -23.08 2.86
C LYS A 88 -24.07 -23.14 1.37
N CYS A 89 -23.09 -23.34 0.49
CA CYS A 89 -23.32 -23.51 -0.95
C CYS A 89 -24.14 -24.78 -1.24
N ILE A 90 -23.85 -25.90 -0.58
CA ILE A 90 -24.61 -27.15 -0.69
C ILE A 90 -26.06 -26.92 -0.25
N ALA A 91 -26.28 -26.22 0.86
CA ALA A 91 -27.63 -25.89 1.33
C ALA A 91 -28.41 -25.02 0.33
N LEU A 92 -27.75 -24.06 -0.33
CA LEU A 92 -28.35 -23.23 -1.38
C LEU A 92 -28.68 -24.06 -2.65
N LEU A 93 -27.86 -25.05 -3.00
CA LEU A 93 -28.10 -25.95 -4.13
C LEU A 93 -29.16 -27.02 -3.83
N GLY A 94 -29.28 -27.43 -2.57
CA GLY A 94 -30.26 -28.41 -2.08
C GLY A 94 -31.62 -27.80 -1.75
N GLN A 95 -31.76 -26.47 -1.75
CA GLN A 95 -33.06 -25.83 -1.69
C GLN A 95 -33.81 -26.15 -2.99
N PRO A 96 -34.95 -26.86 -2.94
CA PRO A 96 -35.79 -26.96 -4.13
C PRO A 96 -36.14 -25.53 -4.53
N LEU A 97 -36.02 -25.18 -5.82
CA LEU A 97 -36.62 -23.97 -6.35
C LEU A 97 -38.06 -23.98 -5.82
N ALA A 98 -38.37 -23.10 -4.87
CA ALA A 98 -39.72 -22.95 -4.38
C ALA A 98 -40.52 -22.46 -5.59
N ALA A 99 -41.15 -23.39 -6.30
CA ALA A 99 -42.23 -23.07 -7.20
C ALA A 99 -43.20 -22.22 -6.38
N PRO A 100 -43.62 -21.05 -6.89
CA PRO A 100 -44.60 -20.25 -6.18
C PRO A 100 -45.83 -21.12 -6.02
N THR A 101 -46.14 -21.53 -4.80
CA THR A 101 -47.45 -22.07 -4.45
C THR A 101 -48.43 -20.91 -4.55
N THR A 102 -48.90 -20.63 -5.76
CA THR A 102 -50.21 -20.02 -5.96
C THR A 102 -51.21 -21.03 -5.43
N GLN A 103 -51.60 -20.82 -4.17
CA GLN A 103 -52.76 -21.44 -3.56
C GLN A 103 -53.98 -21.07 -4.42
N GLU A 104 -54.54 -22.07 -5.11
CA GLU A 104 -55.97 -22.08 -5.39
C GLU A 104 -56.68 -22.44 -4.07
N ALA A 105 -57.53 -21.54 -3.59
CA ALA A 105 -58.66 -21.85 -2.72
C ALA A 105 -59.62 -20.64 -2.67
N GLU A 106 -60.81 -20.86 -3.26
CA GLU A 106 -62.14 -20.28 -2.99
C GLU A 106 -62.29 -18.82 -2.52
#